data_AF-A0A9N9GHL7-F1
#
_entry.id   AF-A0A9N9GHL7-F1
#
_cell.length_a   1.000
_cell.length_b   1.000
_cell.length_c   1.000
_cell.angle_alpha   90.00
_cell.angle_beta   90.00
_cell.angle_gamma   90.00
#
_symmetry.space_group_name_H-M   'P 1'
#
loop_
_entity.id
_entity.type
_entity.pdbx_description
1 polymer ?
#
loop_
_entity_poly.entity_id
_entity_poly.type
_entity_poly.pdbx_seq_one_letter_code
_entity_poly.pdbx_strand_id
1 'polypeptide(L)'
;EKKRLYGDCTVIYTTGSELGFDYLRNNLITNIEEKRKQDYYYAIADEIDSLFIDECTNPLIISQRAQGENVISPAEYQLATKLANSLIEKKDYKVDKKENDVWLTAKGIKKSEKFWQLDNLFSFRNHRYNFLLHNALKAKHFYHKDIEYIVDQEEQKLVLIDALTGRLVPNRVYSSGIHQAIESKENLPVSTKSKTIATITYQNFFRLFDKLSGMTGTAKSEAEEFRQVYGMEVITIPPYRKLIRKDRNDLIFWDKENKYKAIIKLIKKNSQTKKRPILIGSPSVEISEYLSSLLVKEKIFHYKLNAVNHQQEAEIVAQAGQLGAITISTNMAGRGTDIVLSEESRKAGGLLVIGVERNTARRIDNQLRGRSGRQGDPGESRFYVSLEDELIKNFGVKEQVGKIFSQKQLKELFRRPLSGKIFNYLISEPQETLRNVQASNRQYHLNYDLLINRQRQFIYNYRNKLLGTDDLAKMIKKKNKKAKGEIVPIEQEYLKARLVKEIDNFWSEYLESLNRIRTLVNARVYLPQEPQEAFF
;
A
#
# COMPACT_ATOMS: atom_id res chain seq x y z
N GLU A 1 21.25 -14.61 18.05
CA GLU A 1 21.60 -14.28 16.65
C GLU A 1 21.48 -12.79 16.33
N LYS A 2 20.28 -12.17 16.27
CA LYS A 2 20.15 -10.74 15.90
C LYS A 2 20.94 -9.74 16.77
N LYS A 3 21.05 -9.96 18.09
CA LYS A 3 21.93 -9.15 18.95
C LYS A 3 23.39 -9.16 18.50
N ARG A 4 23.89 -10.32 18.08
CA ARG A 4 25.24 -10.50 17.54
C ARG A 4 25.39 -9.76 16.21
N LEU A 5 24.39 -9.91 15.32
CA LEU A 5 24.38 -9.26 14.03
C LEU A 5 24.43 -7.72 14.14
N TYR A 6 23.68 -7.10 15.06
CA TYR A 6 23.74 -5.65 15.29
C TYR A 6 24.93 -5.19 16.15
N GLY A 7 25.53 -6.08 16.95
CA GLY A 7 26.62 -5.75 17.87
C GLY A 7 28.01 -5.90 17.26
N ASP A 8 28.20 -6.94 16.43
CA ASP A 8 29.52 -7.38 15.98
C ASP A 8 29.81 -7.03 14.53
N CYS A 9 28.77 -6.78 13.71
CA CYS A 9 28.94 -6.52 12.28
C CYS A 9 28.99 -5.02 11.97
N THR A 10 29.93 -4.62 11.11
CA THR A 10 30.06 -3.24 10.61
C THR A 10 29.04 -2.92 9.50
N VAL A 11 28.69 -3.92 8.67
CA VAL A 11 27.75 -3.79 7.56
C VAL A 11 26.71 -4.90 7.64
N ILE A 12 25.44 -4.52 7.49
CA ILE A 12 24.30 -5.42 7.63
C ILE A 12 23.45 -5.33 6.36
N TYR A 13 23.24 -6.47 5.71
CA TYR A 13 22.27 -6.62 4.60
C TYR A 13 20.99 -7.22 5.13
N THR A 14 19.86 -6.60 4.81
CA THR A 14 18.54 -7.01 5.29
C THR A 14 17.47 -6.27 4.49
N THR A 15 16.22 -6.73 4.57
CA THR A 15 15.08 -6.02 3.99
C THR A 15 14.67 -4.84 4.88
N GLY A 16 14.06 -3.82 4.28
CA GLY A 16 13.51 -2.69 5.02
C GLY A 16 12.42 -3.10 6.02
N SER A 17 11.62 -4.12 5.68
CA SER A 17 10.61 -4.69 6.57
C SER A 17 11.22 -5.32 7.82
N GLU A 18 12.26 -6.15 7.68
CA GLU A 18 12.94 -6.77 8.84
C GLU A 18 13.60 -5.73 9.75
N LEU A 19 14.23 -4.69 9.18
CA LEU A 19 14.79 -3.58 9.94
C LEU A 19 13.71 -2.84 10.75
N GLY A 20 12.60 -2.48 10.11
CA GLY A 20 11.53 -1.77 10.78
C GLY A 20 10.81 -2.63 11.83
N PHE A 21 10.63 -3.93 11.59
CA PHE A 21 10.10 -4.84 12.62
C PHE A 21 11.08 -5.03 13.77
N ASP A 22 12.37 -5.10 13.51
CA ASP A 22 13.37 -5.15 14.57
C ASP A 22 13.35 -3.88 15.41
N TYR A 23 13.23 -2.70 14.80
CA TYR A 23 13.02 -1.45 15.52
C TYR A 23 11.78 -1.49 16.42
N LEU A 24 10.64 -1.94 15.90
CA LEU A 24 9.41 -2.04 16.69
C LEU A 24 9.59 -3.02 17.86
N ARG A 25 10.12 -4.22 17.61
CA ARG A 25 10.38 -5.23 18.66
C ARG A 25 11.37 -4.72 19.70
N ASN A 26 12.40 -4.00 19.29
CA ASN A 26 13.41 -3.45 20.20
C ASN A 26 12.83 -2.39 21.16
N ASN A 27 11.76 -1.71 20.75
CA ASN A 27 11.02 -0.77 21.59
C ASN A 27 9.89 -1.41 22.42
N LEU A 28 9.66 -2.73 22.31
CA LEU A 28 8.68 -3.49 23.08
C LEU A 28 9.31 -4.43 24.13
N ILE A 29 10.64 -4.48 24.24
CA ILE A 29 11.34 -5.33 25.21
C ILE A 29 11.00 -4.96 26.66
N THR A 30 10.86 -5.92 27.55
CA THR A 30 10.59 -5.66 28.98
C THR A 30 11.85 -5.69 29.83
N ASN A 31 12.93 -6.31 29.34
CA ASN A 31 14.24 -6.32 29.97
C ASN A 31 15.25 -5.51 29.12
N ILE A 32 16.01 -4.62 29.77
CA ILE A 32 17.04 -3.80 29.11
C ILE A 32 18.17 -4.65 28.53
N GLU A 33 18.49 -5.79 29.12
CA GLU A 33 19.52 -6.70 28.62
C GLU A 33 19.14 -7.29 27.26
N GLU A 34 17.85 -7.44 26.98
CA GLU A 34 17.32 -7.88 25.68
C GLU A 34 17.45 -6.85 24.57
N LYS A 35 17.75 -5.59 24.95
CA LYS A 35 17.87 -4.50 24.00
C LYS A 35 19.00 -4.74 23.03
N ARG A 36 18.68 -4.64 21.75
CA ARG A 36 19.67 -4.61 20.67
C ARG A 36 20.26 -3.21 20.61
N LYS A 37 21.59 -3.12 20.53
CA LYS A 37 22.27 -1.89 20.13
C LYS A 37 21.86 -1.59 18.68
N GLN A 38 21.15 -0.50 18.48
CA GLN A 38 20.66 -0.09 17.16
C GLN A 38 20.90 1.41 17.03
N ASP A 39 22.10 1.74 16.57
CA ASP A 39 22.45 3.10 16.21
C ASP A 39 22.15 3.26 14.72
N TYR A 40 21.13 4.04 14.40
CA TYR A 40 20.69 4.28 13.02
C TYR A 40 21.61 5.32 12.37
N TYR A 41 22.82 4.92 11.98
CA TYR A 41 23.80 5.83 11.43
C TYR A 41 23.62 6.07 9.93
N TYR A 42 23.74 5.03 9.12
CA TYR A 42 23.68 5.16 7.65
C TYR A 42 22.91 4.01 7.01
N ALA A 43 21.92 4.35 6.17
CA ALA A 43 21.26 3.39 5.30
C ALA A 43 21.56 3.67 3.82
N ILE A 44 21.81 2.60 3.08
CA ILE A 44 21.89 2.60 1.61
C ILE A 44 20.74 1.72 1.12
N ALA A 45 19.70 2.35 0.56
CA ALA A 45 18.55 1.64 0.03
C ALA A 45 18.79 1.28 -1.44
N ASP A 46 18.88 -0.02 -1.73
CA ASP A 46 18.73 -0.50 -3.10
C ASP A 46 17.26 -0.42 -3.52
N GLU A 47 17.02 -0.16 -4.80
CA GLU A 47 15.68 0.01 -5.38
C GLU A 47 14.80 1.00 -4.56
N ILE A 48 15.43 2.11 -4.17
CA ILE A 48 14.89 3.09 -3.22
C ILE A 48 13.51 3.64 -3.61
N ASP A 49 13.21 3.75 -4.91
CA ASP A 49 11.91 4.20 -5.39
C ASP A 49 10.77 3.30 -4.93
N SER A 50 10.98 1.98 -4.83
CA SER A 50 9.91 1.13 -4.32
C SER A 50 9.80 1.13 -2.82
N LEU A 51 10.91 1.27 -2.10
CA LEU A 51 10.83 1.33 -0.65
C LEU A 51 10.26 2.68 -0.16
N PHE A 52 10.67 3.78 -0.80
CA PHE A 52 10.41 5.14 -0.32
C PHE A 52 9.23 5.83 -1.03
N ILE A 53 8.73 5.28 -2.15
CA ILE A 53 7.55 5.80 -2.86
C ILE A 53 6.43 4.76 -2.91
N ASP A 54 6.68 3.50 -3.31
CA ASP A 54 5.62 2.49 -3.44
C ASP A 54 5.14 1.94 -2.10
N GLU A 55 6.06 1.53 -1.23
CA GLU A 55 5.75 0.89 0.05
C GLU A 55 5.61 1.90 1.20
N CYS A 56 5.85 3.18 0.94
CA CYS A 56 6.15 4.14 2.00
C CYS A 56 4.96 4.43 2.93
N THR A 57 3.74 4.27 2.41
CA THR A 57 2.48 4.41 3.15
C THR A 57 2.05 3.13 3.86
N ASN A 58 2.66 1.97 3.55
CA ASN A 58 2.32 0.73 4.21
C ASN A 58 2.96 0.72 5.61
N PRO A 59 2.17 0.84 6.70
CA PRO A 59 2.74 0.78 8.03
C PRO A 59 3.18 -0.64 8.36
N LEU A 60 4.34 -0.76 9.01
CA LEU A 60 4.75 -1.97 9.69
C LEU A 60 4.00 -2.04 11.02
N ILE A 61 3.26 -3.11 11.27
CA ILE A 61 2.37 -3.24 12.44
C ILE A 61 2.69 -4.52 13.21
N ILE A 62 2.88 -4.40 14.52
CA ILE A 62 2.88 -5.53 15.45
C ILE A 62 1.53 -5.56 16.17
N SER A 63 0.80 -6.65 15.98
CA SER A 63 -0.51 -6.87 16.60
C SER A 63 -0.47 -8.00 17.61
N GLN A 64 -1.32 -7.93 18.64
CA GLN A 64 -1.56 -9.00 19.60
C GLN A 64 -3.05 -9.29 19.70
N ARG A 65 -3.42 -10.47 20.21
CA ARG A 65 -4.82 -10.76 20.54
C ARG A 65 -5.35 -9.71 21.50
N ALA A 66 -6.47 -9.09 21.16
CA ALA A 66 -7.09 -8.07 21.98
C ALA A 66 -7.63 -8.71 23.27
N GLN A 67 -7.11 -8.28 24.43
CA GLN A 67 -7.59 -8.67 25.75
C GLN A 67 -7.68 -7.41 26.63
N GLY A 68 -8.72 -7.31 27.46
CA GLY A 68 -8.95 -6.19 28.38
C GLY A 68 -10.19 -5.34 28.09
N GLU A 69 -10.48 -4.39 28.98
CA GLU A 69 -11.72 -3.58 29.00
C GLU A 69 -11.86 -2.62 27.79
N ASN A 70 -10.74 -2.25 27.16
CA ASN A 70 -10.72 -1.26 26.07
C ASN A 70 -10.91 -1.85 24.66
N VAL A 71 -11.10 -3.16 24.56
CA VAL A 71 -11.51 -3.84 23.33
C VAL A 71 -12.99 -3.56 23.09
N ILE A 72 -13.37 -3.21 21.86
CA ILE A 72 -14.78 -3.06 21.50
C ILE A 72 -15.43 -4.44 21.56
N SER A 73 -16.37 -4.60 22.48
CA SER A 73 -17.09 -5.85 22.67
C SER A 73 -18.11 -6.07 21.54
N PRO A 74 -18.44 -7.33 21.22
CA PRO A 74 -19.57 -7.64 20.34
C PRO A 74 -20.88 -6.95 20.77
N ALA A 75 -21.13 -6.81 22.07
CA ALA A 75 -22.31 -6.16 22.62
C ALA A 75 -22.39 -4.67 22.24
N GLU A 76 -21.26 -3.97 22.18
CA GLU A 76 -21.24 -2.55 21.77
C GLU A 76 -21.53 -2.37 20.29
N TYR A 77 -21.05 -3.26 19.43
CA TYR A 77 -21.44 -3.27 18.02
C TYR A 77 -22.95 -3.47 17.88
N GLN A 78 -23.54 -4.39 18.64
CA GLN A 78 -24.98 -4.61 18.66
C GLN A 78 -25.76 -3.38 19.16
N LEU A 79 -25.29 -2.72 20.23
CA LEU A 79 -25.90 -1.48 20.72
C LEU A 79 -25.83 -0.34 19.68
N ALA A 80 -24.70 -0.19 19.00
CA ALA A 80 -24.55 0.80 17.94
C ALA A 80 -25.45 0.51 16.74
N THR A 81 -25.60 -0.76 16.35
CA THR A 81 -26.56 -1.20 15.32
C THR A 81 -28.00 -0.87 15.72
N LYS A 82 -28.39 -1.13 16.98
CA LYS A 82 -29.71 -0.74 17.51
C LYS A 82 -29.93 0.77 17.45
N LEU A 83 -28.94 1.56 17.86
CA LEU A 83 -29.01 3.02 17.76
C LEU A 83 -29.17 3.47 16.30
N ALA A 84 -28.32 2.99 15.40
CA ALA A 84 -28.37 3.30 13.96
C ALA A 84 -29.73 2.95 13.31
N ASN A 85 -30.39 1.90 13.80
CA ASN A 85 -31.74 1.52 13.39
C ASN A 85 -32.83 2.44 13.94
N SER A 86 -32.64 3.02 15.12
CA SER A 86 -33.57 3.99 15.70
C SER A 86 -33.48 5.39 15.08
N LEU A 87 -32.37 5.73 14.41
CA LEU A 87 -32.16 7.03 13.78
C LEU A 87 -32.88 7.14 12.43
N ILE A 88 -33.44 8.31 12.14
CA ILE A 88 -34.20 8.58 10.91
C ILE A 88 -33.34 9.36 9.91
N GLU A 89 -33.21 8.86 8.69
CA GLU A 89 -32.50 9.54 7.60
C GLU A 89 -33.12 10.91 7.30
N LYS A 90 -32.30 11.88 6.89
CA LYS A 90 -32.60 13.31 6.65
C LYS A 90 -32.95 14.11 7.91
N LYS A 91 -33.47 13.48 8.98
CA LYS A 91 -33.76 14.13 10.26
C LYS A 91 -32.60 14.03 11.24
N ASP A 92 -32.12 12.83 11.49
CA ASP A 92 -31.07 12.51 12.48
C ASP A 92 -29.69 12.40 11.83
N TYR A 93 -29.62 12.02 10.55
CA TYR A 93 -28.38 11.97 9.78
C TYR A 93 -28.64 12.14 8.28
N LYS A 94 -27.60 12.46 7.50
CA LYS A 94 -27.62 12.55 6.04
C LYS A 94 -26.68 11.49 5.46
N VAL A 95 -27.02 10.97 4.29
CA VAL A 95 -26.20 10.01 3.54
C VAL A 95 -25.67 10.74 2.30
N ASP A 96 -24.36 10.72 2.12
CA ASP A 96 -23.70 11.20 0.90
C ASP A 96 -23.27 10.00 0.06
N LYS A 97 -23.96 9.79 -1.06
CA LYS A 97 -23.68 8.70 -1.99
C LYS A 97 -22.47 8.96 -2.88
N LYS A 98 -22.01 10.20 -3.03
CA LYS A 98 -20.83 10.52 -3.83
C LYS A 98 -19.56 10.14 -3.07
N GLU A 99 -19.52 10.52 -1.79
CA GLU A 99 -18.40 10.25 -0.89
C GLU A 99 -18.51 8.88 -0.19
N ASN A 100 -19.63 8.16 -0.39
CA ASN A 100 -19.96 6.93 0.34
C ASN A 100 -19.81 7.11 1.86
N ASP A 101 -20.41 8.19 2.38
CA ASP A 101 -20.31 8.55 3.80
C ASP A 101 -21.61 9.02 4.46
N VAL A 102 -21.61 9.05 5.80
CA VAL A 102 -22.79 9.42 6.61
C VAL A 102 -22.47 10.51 7.64
N TRP A 103 -23.42 11.44 7.81
CA TRP A 103 -23.24 12.65 8.62
C TRP A 103 -24.37 12.81 9.62
N LEU A 104 -24.08 12.89 10.92
CA LEU A 104 -25.10 13.18 11.93
C LEU A 104 -25.58 14.64 11.82
N THR A 105 -26.89 14.86 11.96
CA THR A 105 -27.44 16.20 12.18
C THR A 105 -27.37 16.56 13.67
N ALA A 106 -27.55 17.84 14.02
CA ALA A 106 -27.64 18.26 15.42
C ALA A 106 -28.69 17.47 16.24
N LYS A 107 -29.78 17.01 15.60
CA LYS A 107 -30.80 16.16 16.24
C LYS A 107 -30.29 14.74 16.49
N GLY A 108 -29.62 14.14 15.50
CA GLY A 108 -29.02 12.81 15.67
C GLY A 108 -27.90 12.77 16.70
N ILE A 109 -27.11 13.85 16.80
CA ILE A 109 -26.08 14.03 17.83
C ILE A 109 -26.73 13.98 19.22
N LYS A 110 -27.71 14.84 19.50
CA LYS A 110 -28.42 14.87 20.80
C LYS A 110 -29.08 13.54 21.14
N LYS A 111 -29.68 12.87 20.15
CA LYS A 111 -30.32 11.55 20.34
C LYS A 111 -29.28 10.47 20.68
N SER A 112 -28.11 10.53 20.06
CA SER A 112 -26.99 9.63 20.32
C SER A 112 -26.36 9.89 21.69
N GLU A 113 -26.16 11.16 22.06
CA GLU A 113 -25.69 11.58 23.39
C GLU A 113 -26.61 11.07 24.49
N LYS A 114 -27.94 11.20 24.31
CA LYS A 114 -28.92 10.65 25.24
C LYS A 114 -28.88 9.12 25.33
N PHE A 115 -28.71 8.43 24.20
CA PHE A 115 -28.65 6.97 24.16
C PHE A 115 -27.43 6.43 24.92
N TRP A 116 -26.27 7.05 24.70
CA TRP A 116 -25.01 6.65 25.34
C TRP A 116 -24.79 7.28 26.72
N GLN A 117 -25.67 8.19 27.15
CA GLN A 117 -25.54 8.97 28.40
C GLN A 117 -24.23 9.78 28.43
N LEU A 118 -23.99 10.54 27.36
CA LEU A 118 -22.78 11.34 27.18
C LEU A 118 -23.12 12.82 27.10
N ASP A 119 -22.26 13.67 27.64
CA ASP A 119 -22.40 15.13 27.52
C ASP A 119 -22.05 15.63 26.11
N ASN A 120 -21.04 15.02 25.48
CA ASN A 120 -20.57 15.41 24.14
C ASN A 120 -20.03 14.19 23.37
N LEU A 121 -20.70 13.81 22.28
CA LEU A 121 -20.33 12.66 21.43
C LEU A 121 -18.97 12.83 20.73
N PHE A 122 -18.57 14.07 20.44
CA PHE A 122 -17.34 14.37 19.67
C PHE A 122 -16.12 14.62 20.54
N SER A 123 -16.26 14.55 21.87
CA SER A 123 -15.12 14.65 22.78
C SER A 123 -14.13 13.49 22.57
N PHE A 124 -12.84 13.75 22.84
CA PHE A 124 -11.78 12.76 22.66
C PHE A 124 -12.06 11.44 23.40
N ARG A 125 -12.62 11.51 24.62
CA ARG A 125 -12.96 10.33 25.43
C ARG A 125 -14.07 9.48 24.81
N ASN A 126 -14.93 10.09 23.99
CA ASN A 126 -16.14 9.47 23.45
C ASN A 126 -16.01 9.04 21.98
N HIS A 127 -14.81 9.15 21.38
CA HIS A 127 -14.58 8.77 19.97
C HIS A 127 -15.06 7.35 19.66
N ARG A 128 -15.07 6.45 20.65
CA ARG A 128 -15.41 5.02 20.52
C ARG A 128 -16.87 4.86 20.12
N TYR A 129 -17.77 5.58 20.79
CA TYR A 129 -19.20 5.53 20.52
C TYR A 129 -19.54 6.17 19.18
N ASN A 130 -18.87 7.29 18.84
CA ASN A 130 -19.02 7.93 17.54
C ASN A 130 -18.56 7.00 16.40
N PHE A 131 -17.38 6.39 16.55
CA PHE A 131 -16.83 5.41 15.60
C PHE A 131 -17.79 4.23 15.37
N LEU A 132 -18.34 3.67 16.45
CA LEU A 132 -19.27 2.55 16.37
C LEU A 132 -20.56 2.93 15.64
N LEU A 133 -21.18 4.07 16.02
CA LEU A 133 -22.39 4.56 15.38
C LEU A 133 -22.18 4.88 13.90
N HIS A 134 -21.09 5.55 13.57
CA HIS A 134 -20.75 5.92 12.20
C HIS A 134 -20.58 4.66 11.32
N ASN A 135 -19.82 3.66 11.79
CA ASN A 135 -19.67 2.40 11.06
C ASN A 135 -20.99 1.62 10.94
N ALA A 136 -21.84 1.62 11.96
CA ALA A 136 -23.16 0.99 11.90
C ALA A 136 -24.06 1.67 10.85
N LEU A 137 -24.04 3.01 10.78
CA LEU A 137 -24.75 3.76 9.75
C LEU A 137 -24.20 3.49 8.35
N LYS A 138 -22.87 3.39 8.17
CA LYS A 138 -22.27 3.01 6.88
C LYS A 138 -22.66 1.59 6.47
N ALA A 139 -22.53 0.61 7.37
CA ALA A 139 -22.96 -0.76 7.15
C ALA A 139 -24.44 -0.86 6.76
N LYS A 140 -25.29 0.00 7.33
CA LYS A 140 -26.72 0.08 6.99
C LYS A 140 -26.97 0.56 5.56
N HIS A 141 -26.23 1.56 5.07
CA HIS A 141 -26.55 2.30 3.83
C HIS A 141 -25.71 1.96 2.61
N PHE A 142 -24.49 1.44 2.79
CA PHE A 142 -23.55 1.21 1.69
C PHE A 142 -23.17 -0.25 1.49
N TYR A 143 -23.63 -1.14 2.37
CA TYR A 143 -23.31 -2.55 2.32
C TYR A 143 -24.60 -3.34 2.42
N HIS A 144 -25.03 -3.90 1.30
CA HIS A 144 -26.25 -4.66 1.15
C HIS A 144 -25.91 -6.13 0.90
N LYS A 145 -26.67 -6.99 1.56
CA LYS A 145 -26.62 -8.42 1.33
C LYS A 145 -26.93 -8.71 -0.15
N ASP A 146 -26.22 -9.67 -0.71
CA ASP A 146 -26.29 -10.13 -2.10
C ASP A 146 -25.80 -9.10 -3.15
N ILE A 147 -25.21 -7.98 -2.72
CA ILE A 147 -24.52 -7.02 -3.60
C ILE A 147 -23.04 -6.92 -3.23
N GLU A 148 -22.73 -6.49 -2.01
CA GLU A 148 -21.33 -6.36 -1.55
C GLU A 148 -20.83 -7.58 -0.76
N TYR A 149 -21.74 -8.40 -0.24
CA TYR A 149 -21.43 -9.60 0.55
C TYR A 149 -22.56 -10.60 0.54
N ILE A 150 -22.25 -11.85 0.87
CA ILE A 150 -23.21 -12.88 1.26
C ILE A 150 -22.97 -13.29 2.71
N VAL A 151 -23.98 -13.92 3.30
CA VAL A 151 -23.89 -14.55 4.62
C VAL A 151 -23.83 -16.05 4.42
N ASP A 152 -22.72 -16.66 4.82
CA ASP A 152 -22.58 -18.10 4.90
C ASP A 152 -23.29 -18.58 6.17
N GLN A 153 -24.40 -19.30 6.01
CA GLN A 153 -25.22 -19.78 7.13
C GLN A 153 -24.59 -20.95 7.86
N GLU A 154 -23.77 -21.77 7.17
CA GLU A 154 -23.14 -22.95 7.78
C GLU A 154 -21.97 -22.52 8.67
N GLU A 155 -21.13 -21.60 8.17
CA GLU A 155 -19.98 -21.09 8.91
C GLU A 155 -20.29 -19.84 9.76
N GLN A 156 -21.52 -19.32 9.70
CA GLN A 156 -21.95 -18.09 10.39
C GLN A 156 -20.99 -16.91 10.14
N LYS A 157 -20.51 -16.77 8.91
CA LYS A 157 -19.50 -15.78 8.52
C LYS A 157 -19.94 -14.92 7.34
N LEU A 158 -19.32 -13.76 7.24
CA LEU A 158 -19.47 -12.85 6.11
C LEU A 158 -18.49 -13.23 4.98
N VAL A 159 -18.99 -13.38 3.75
CA VAL A 159 -18.16 -13.62 2.57
C VAL A 159 -18.35 -12.47 1.58
N LEU A 160 -17.26 -11.82 1.18
CA LEU A 160 -17.32 -10.64 0.32
C LEU A 160 -17.50 -11.00 -1.15
N ILE A 161 -18.20 -10.13 -1.89
CA ILE A 161 -18.36 -10.22 -3.34
C ILE A 161 -17.44 -9.19 -4.00
N ASP A 162 -16.66 -9.62 -4.98
CA ASP A 162 -15.88 -8.71 -5.81
C ASP A 162 -16.79 -7.91 -6.75
N ALA A 163 -16.76 -6.59 -6.65
CA ALA A 163 -17.67 -5.69 -7.36
C ALA A 163 -17.53 -5.74 -8.91
N LEU A 164 -16.39 -6.17 -9.43
CA LEU A 164 -16.13 -6.23 -10.88
C LEU A 164 -16.55 -7.57 -11.47
N THR A 165 -16.30 -8.66 -10.74
CA THR A 165 -16.42 -10.02 -11.25
C THR A 165 -17.62 -10.78 -10.70
N GLY A 166 -18.25 -10.28 -9.62
CA GLY A 166 -19.30 -10.98 -8.87
C GLY A 166 -18.81 -12.23 -8.14
N ARG A 167 -17.49 -12.47 -8.08
CA ARG A 167 -16.90 -13.66 -7.46
C ARG A 167 -16.81 -13.50 -5.95
N LEU A 168 -16.98 -14.62 -5.25
CA LEU A 168 -16.77 -14.69 -3.81
C LEU A 168 -15.28 -14.63 -3.49
N VAL A 169 -14.92 -13.76 -2.55
CA VAL A 169 -13.56 -13.56 -2.04
C VAL A 169 -13.51 -13.87 -0.53
N PRO A 170 -13.50 -15.16 -0.15
CA PRO A 170 -13.71 -15.61 1.24
C PRO A 170 -12.60 -15.21 2.21
N ASN A 171 -11.40 -14.91 1.71
CA ASN A 171 -10.26 -14.51 2.55
C ASN A 171 -10.15 -12.99 2.73
N ARG A 172 -11.09 -12.21 2.20
CA ARG A 172 -11.08 -10.75 2.26
C ARG A 172 -12.01 -10.25 3.37
N VAL A 173 -11.54 -9.28 4.14
CA VAL A 173 -12.24 -8.68 5.28
C VAL A 173 -12.28 -7.16 5.09
N TYR A 174 -13.38 -6.50 5.46
CA TYR A 174 -13.44 -5.03 5.43
C TYR A 174 -12.61 -4.42 6.56
N SER A 175 -11.88 -3.35 6.26
CA SER A 175 -11.04 -2.64 7.23
C SER A 175 -11.85 -1.67 8.11
N SER A 176 -11.18 -0.93 8.99
CA SER A 176 -11.74 0.20 9.76
C SER A 176 -13.00 -0.05 10.60
N GLY A 177 -13.31 -1.32 10.90
CA GLY A 177 -14.43 -1.70 11.77
C GLY A 177 -15.74 -1.92 11.02
N ILE A 178 -15.74 -1.77 9.69
CA ILE A 178 -16.90 -2.01 8.83
C ILE A 178 -17.31 -3.48 8.84
N HIS A 179 -16.35 -4.41 8.80
CA HIS A 179 -16.67 -5.84 8.81
C HIS A 179 -17.49 -6.23 10.05
N GLN A 180 -17.03 -5.80 11.23
CA GLN A 180 -17.71 -6.03 12.50
C GLN A 180 -19.09 -5.35 12.57
N ALA A 181 -19.23 -4.18 11.96
CA ALA A 181 -20.52 -3.49 11.87
C ALA A 181 -21.50 -4.26 10.96
N ILE A 182 -21.05 -4.87 9.87
CA ILE A 182 -21.90 -5.69 9.00
C ILE A 182 -22.23 -7.02 9.68
N GLU A 183 -21.27 -7.70 10.32
CA GLU A 183 -21.53 -8.88 11.15
C GLU A 183 -22.63 -8.58 12.18
N SER A 184 -22.53 -7.46 12.89
CA SER A 184 -23.56 -7.03 13.84
C SER A 184 -24.90 -6.67 13.19
N LYS A 185 -24.90 -6.10 11.98
CA LYS A 185 -26.13 -5.77 11.23
C LYS A 185 -26.89 -7.05 10.84
N GLU A 186 -26.16 -8.09 10.44
CA GLU A 186 -26.72 -9.39 10.03
C GLU A 186 -26.94 -10.36 11.21
N ASN A 187 -26.72 -9.91 12.44
CA ASN A 187 -26.79 -10.71 13.67
C ASN A 187 -25.82 -11.91 13.71
N LEU A 188 -24.66 -11.79 13.06
CA LEU A 188 -23.59 -12.78 13.09
C LEU A 188 -22.71 -12.62 14.34
N PRO A 189 -21.97 -13.67 14.75
CA PRO A 189 -20.91 -13.55 15.74
C PRO A 189 -19.87 -12.51 15.30
N VAL A 190 -19.67 -11.47 16.10
CA VAL A 190 -18.73 -10.39 15.75
C VAL A 190 -17.30 -10.88 15.96
N SER A 191 -16.49 -10.82 14.90
CA SER A 191 -15.09 -11.21 14.92
C SER A 191 -14.25 -10.28 15.81
N THR A 192 -13.39 -10.85 16.64
CA THR A 192 -12.48 -10.07 17.48
C THR A 192 -11.26 -9.62 16.67
N LYS A 193 -10.99 -8.31 16.67
CA LYS A 193 -9.79 -7.77 16.03
C LYS A 193 -8.55 -8.02 16.88
N SER A 194 -7.42 -8.15 16.21
CA SER A 194 -6.12 -8.00 16.86
C SER A 194 -5.87 -6.51 17.19
N LYS A 195 -5.31 -6.27 18.38
CA LYS A 195 -4.94 -4.94 18.88
C LYS A 195 -3.58 -4.55 18.31
N THR A 196 -3.44 -3.33 17.80
CA THR A 196 -2.12 -2.80 17.36
C THR A 196 -1.33 -2.35 18.58
N ILE A 197 -0.17 -2.97 18.82
CA ILE A 197 0.72 -2.58 19.94
C ILE A 197 1.76 -1.57 19.47
N ALA A 198 2.32 -1.79 18.29
CA ALA A 198 3.35 -0.91 17.74
C ALA A 198 3.14 -0.80 16.23
N THR A 199 3.43 0.38 15.70
CA THR A 199 3.33 0.66 14.27
C THR A 199 4.39 1.66 13.85
N ILE A 200 4.91 1.63 12.63
CA ILE A 200 5.69 2.73 12.05
C ILE A 200 5.62 2.64 10.53
N THR A 201 5.57 3.78 9.84
CA THR A 201 5.70 3.81 8.38
C THR A 201 7.16 3.80 7.95
N TYR A 202 7.43 3.25 6.77
CA TYR A 202 8.76 3.29 6.16
C TYR A 202 9.35 4.71 6.14
N GLN A 203 8.53 5.70 5.78
CA GLN A 203 8.94 7.12 5.77
C GLN A 203 9.53 7.56 7.12
N ASN A 204 8.81 7.33 8.21
CA ASN A 204 9.25 7.74 9.54
C ASN A 204 10.39 6.86 10.09
N PHE A 205 10.40 5.58 9.73
CA PHE A 205 11.46 4.67 10.15
C PHE A 205 12.81 5.06 9.54
N PHE A 206 12.88 5.27 8.23
CA PHE A 206 14.14 5.63 7.58
C PHE A 206 14.64 7.02 7.96
N ARG A 207 13.74 7.94 8.34
CA ARG A 207 14.12 9.25 8.92
C ARG A 207 14.80 9.18 10.29
N LEU A 208 14.86 8.01 10.92
CA LEU A 208 15.66 7.80 12.13
C LEU A 208 17.16 7.72 11.83
N PHE A 209 17.55 7.49 10.57
CA PHE A 209 18.96 7.40 10.20
C PHE A 209 19.60 8.78 10.07
N ASP A 210 20.81 8.95 10.61
CA ASP A 210 21.57 10.20 10.47
C ASP A 210 21.89 10.53 9.00
N LYS A 211 22.13 9.48 8.20
CA LYS A 211 22.40 9.59 6.77
C LYS A 211 21.56 8.58 5.98
N LEU A 212 21.03 9.05 4.85
CA LEU A 212 20.32 8.23 3.88
C LEU A 212 20.93 8.37 2.49
N SER A 213 21.04 7.26 1.79
CA SER A 213 21.36 7.22 0.37
C SER A 213 20.60 6.07 -0.28
N GLY A 214 20.53 6.06 -1.61
CA GLY A 214 19.98 4.93 -2.32
C GLY A 214 20.26 4.97 -3.79
N MET A 215 19.91 3.88 -4.45
CA MET A 215 20.12 3.67 -5.87
C MET A 215 18.87 3.07 -6.50
N THR A 216 18.60 3.46 -7.75
CA THR A 216 17.51 2.92 -8.57
C THR A 216 17.69 3.42 -10.01
N GLY A 217 17.15 2.67 -10.97
CA GLY A 217 17.11 3.10 -12.36
C GLY A 217 16.12 4.23 -12.65
N THR A 218 15.19 4.52 -11.75
CA THR A 218 13.98 5.31 -12.08
C THR A 218 13.56 6.37 -11.06
N ALA A 219 14.49 7.03 -10.38
CA ALA A 219 14.18 8.07 -9.38
C ALA A 219 13.82 9.45 -9.96
N LYS A 220 14.20 9.77 -11.21
CA LYS A 220 14.15 11.15 -11.72
C LYS A 220 12.76 11.79 -11.71
N SER A 221 11.70 11.00 -11.94
CA SER A 221 10.32 11.50 -11.96
C SER A 221 9.80 11.89 -10.57
N GLU A 222 10.39 11.33 -9.51
CA GLU A 222 9.99 11.53 -8.11
C GLU A 222 11.03 12.38 -7.34
N ALA A 223 11.92 13.09 -8.06
CA ALA A 223 13.02 13.83 -7.45
C ALA A 223 12.55 14.93 -6.48
N GLU A 224 11.40 15.55 -6.76
CA GLU A 224 10.79 16.53 -5.87
C GLU A 224 10.32 15.89 -4.57
N GLU A 225 9.66 14.72 -4.65
CA GLU A 225 9.20 13.98 -3.47
C GLU A 225 10.39 13.50 -2.62
N PHE A 226 11.45 13.00 -3.24
CA PHE A 226 12.68 12.63 -2.52
C PHE A 226 13.29 13.81 -1.76
N ARG A 227 13.31 15.00 -2.37
CA ARG A 227 13.82 16.21 -1.73
C ARG A 227 12.93 16.66 -0.58
N GLN A 228 11.62 16.73 -0.81
CA GLN A 228 10.66 17.25 0.18
C GLN A 228 10.50 16.33 1.40
N VAL A 229 10.45 15.01 1.17
CA VAL A 229 10.16 14.03 2.24
C VAL A 229 11.43 13.57 2.97
N TYR A 230 12.52 13.34 2.22
CA TYR A 230 13.74 12.71 2.75
C TYR A 230 14.98 13.62 2.72
N GLY A 231 14.87 14.83 2.17
CA GLY A 231 16.04 15.71 2.01
C GLY A 231 17.07 15.17 1.02
N MET A 232 16.67 14.30 0.09
CA MET A 232 17.57 13.61 -0.83
C MET A 232 17.53 14.24 -2.22
N GLU A 233 18.72 14.48 -2.80
CA GLU A 233 18.84 14.89 -4.20
C GLU A 233 18.99 13.69 -5.13
N VAL A 234 18.30 13.75 -6.28
CA VAL A 234 18.41 12.71 -7.31
C VAL A 234 19.44 13.11 -8.36
N ILE A 235 20.59 12.43 -8.32
CA ILE A 235 21.68 12.59 -9.28
C ILE A 235 21.57 11.48 -10.34
N THR A 236 21.46 11.86 -11.61
CA THR A 236 21.42 10.91 -12.73
C THR A 236 22.84 10.60 -13.19
N ILE A 237 23.31 9.38 -12.92
CA ILE A 237 24.64 8.92 -13.34
C ILE A 237 24.60 8.55 -14.84
N PRO A 238 25.56 9.01 -15.66
CA PRO A 238 25.62 8.63 -17.06
C PRO A 238 25.91 7.13 -17.19
N PRO A 239 25.36 6.44 -18.22
CA PRO A 239 25.61 5.03 -18.41
C PRO A 239 27.06 4.76 -18.83
N TYR A 240 27.63 3.64 -18.39
CA TYR A 240 29.00 3.22 -18.76
C TYR A 240 29.19 3.08 -20.28
N ARG A 241 28.14 2.60 -20.97
CA ARG A 241 28.09 2.47 -22.43
C ARG A 241 26.89 3.22 -22.99
N LYS A 242 27.03 3.73 -24.21
CA LYS A 242 25.94 4.44 -24.91
C LYS A 242 24.73 3.54 -25.08
N LEU A 243 23.56 4.02 -24.65
CA LEU A 243 22.29 3.33 -24.85
C LEU A 243 21.90 3.38 -26.34
N ILE A 244 21.74 2.20 -26.95
CA ILE A 244 21.29 2.05 -28.35
C ILE A 244 19.92 1.37 -28.49
N ARG A 245 19.23 1.14 -27.37
CA ARG A 245 17.86 0.59 -27.34
C ARG A 245 16.91 1.49 -28.12
N LYS A 246 16.06 0.87 -28.93
CA LYS A 246 15.00 1.57 -29.68
C LYS A 246 13.70 1.55 -28.89
N ASP A 247 13.40 2.65 -28.20
CA ASP A 247 12.10 2.83 -27.56
C ASP A 247 11.09 3.34 -28.58
N ARG A 248 10.15 2.48 -28.98
CA ARG A 248 9.13 2.81 -29.97
C ARG A 248 7.94 3.49 -29.31
N ASN A 249 7.25 4.33 -30.09
CA ASN A 249 5.93 4.84 -29.72
C ASN A 249 4.96 3.69 -29.46
N ASP A 250 4.00 3.97 -28.59
CA ASP A 250 2.92 3.07 -28.24
C ASP A 250 2.05 2.79 -29.48
N LEU A 251 1.47 1.59 -29.50
CA LEU A 251 0.40 1.23 -30.42
C LEU A 251 -0.91 1.18 -29.64
N ILE A 252 -1.84 2.05 -30.02
CA ILE A 252 -3.11 2.23 -29.32
C ILE A 252 -4.22 1.59 -30.15
N PHE A 253 -5.04 0.77 -29.50
CA PHE A 253 -6.11 -0.01 -30.11
C PHE A 253 -7.44 0.45 -29.55
N TRP A 254 -8.49 0.35 -30.37
CA TRP A 254 -9.83 0.73 -29.94
C TRP A 254 -10.41 -0.21 -28.87
N ASP A 255 -10.08 -1.50 -28.99
CA ASP A 255 -10.56 -2.58 -28.14
C ASP A 255 -9.43 -3.53 -27.73
N LYS A 256 -9.66 -4.28 -26.65
CA LYS A 256 -8.68 -5.24 -26.13
C LYS A 256 -8.42 -6.40 -27.10
N GLU A 257 -9.42 -6.83 -27.85
CA GLU A 257 -9.30 -7.98 -28.75
C GLU A 257 -8.26 -7.73 -29.86
N ASN A 258 -8.33 -6.58 -30.52
CA ASN A 258 -7.38 -6.16 -31.55
C ASN A 258 -5.98 -5.93 -30.98
N LYS A 259 -5.88 -5.41 -29.75
CA LYS A 259 -4.60 -5.30 -29.01
C LYS A 259 -3.93 -6.67 -28.87
N TYR A 260 -4.63 -7.66 -28.32
CA TYR A 260 -4.07 -8.99 -28.10
C TYR A 260 -3.76 -9.71 -29.41
N LYS A 261 -4.62 -9.62 -30.42
CA LYS A 261 -4.34 -10.16 -31.77
C LYS A 261 -3.05 -9.58 -32.34
N ALA A 262 -2.80 -8.29 -32.18
CA ALA A 262 -1.58 -7.65 -32.65
C ALA A 262 -0.32 -8.12 -31.90
N ILE A 263 -0.41 -8.29 -30.58
CA ILE A 263 0.69 -8.84 -29.75
C ILE A 263 1.03 -10.26 -30.21
N ILE A 264 0.04 -11.16 -30.31
CA ILE A 264 0.23 -12.55 -30.74
C ILE A 264 0.83 -12.61 -32.15
N LYS A 265 0.33 -11.78 -33.07
CA LYS A 265 0.88 -11.70 -34.45
C LYS A 265 2.34 -11.27 -34.46
N LEU A 266 2.74 -10.31 -33.61
CA LEU A 266 4.14 -9.91 -33.47
C LEU A 266 5.01 -11.06 -32.95
N ILE A 267 4.55 -11.73 -31.88
CA ILE A 267 5.28 -12.84 -31.26
C ILE A 267 5.50 -13.97 -32.28
N LYS A 268 4.44 -14.39 -32.98
CA LYS A 268 4.53 -15.40 -34.05
C LYS A 268 5.54 -15.02 -35.13
N LYS A 269 5.47 -13.77 -35.63
CA LYS A 269 6.40 -13.28 -36.64
C LYS A 269 7.83 -13.30 -36.13
N ASN A 270 8.06 -12.92 -34.87
CA ASN A 270 9.39 -12.96 -34.26
C ASN A 270 9.91 -14.41 -34.15
N SER A 271 9.08 -15.35 -33.68
CA SER A 271 9.45 -16.77 -33.55
C SER A 271 9.78 -17.44 -34.89
N GLN A 272 9.20 -16.97 -35.99
CA GLN A 272 9.49 -17.48 -37.35
C GLN A 272 10.70 -16.83 -38.02
N THR A 273 11.05 -15.60 -37.63
CA THR A 273 12.08 -14.81 -38.33
C THR A 273 13.37 -14.73 -37.51
N LYS A 274 13.45 -13.76 -36.59
CA LYS A 274 14.68 -13.41 -35.87
C LYS A 274 14.88 -14.22 -34.60
N LYS A 275 13.81 -14.79 -34.04
CA LYS A 275 13.80 -15.51 -32.75
C LYS A 275 14.46 -14.68 -31.63
N ARG A 276 14.22 -13.36 -31.60
CA ARG A 276 14.69 -12.52 -30.50
C ARG A 276 14.04 -12.97 -29.20
N PRO A 277 14.75 -12.94 -28.05
CA PRO A 277 14.09 -13.10 -26.77
C PRO A 277 13.04 -12.00 -26.57
N ILE A 278 11.90 -12.36 -25.99
CA ILE A 278 10.78 -11.46 -25.70
C ILE A 278 10.49 -11.48 -24.20
N LEU A 279 10.46 -10.30 -23.59
CA LEU A 279 9.90 -10.08 -22.26
C LEU A 279 8.57 -9.35 -22.38
N ILE A 280 7.51 -9.91 -21.83
CA ILE A 280 6.16 -9.34 -21.87
C ILE A 280 5.76 -8.91 -20.46
N GLY A 281 5.59 -7.61 -20.25
CA GLY A 281 5.13 -7.05 -18.99
C GLY A 281 3.61 -6.92 -18.94
N SER A 282 3.00 -7.48 -17.91
CA SER A 282 1.57 -7.40 -17.60
C SER A 282 1.36 -6.70 -16.26
N PRO A 283 0.38 -5.79 -16.11
CA PRO A 283 0.11 -5.12 -14.83
C PRO A 283 -0.62 -6.01 -13.80
N SER A 284 -1.20 -7.14 -14.23
CA SER A 284 -1.93 -8.05 -13.34
C SER A 284 -1.70 -9.52 -13.68
N VAL A 285 -1.93 -10.38 -12.69
CA VAL A 285 -1.89 -11.85 -12.85
C VAL A 285 -2.98 -12.30 -13.80
N GLU A 286 -4.17 -11.71 -13.74
CA GLU A 286 -5.28 -12.05 -14.64
C GLU A 286 -4.92 -11.83 -16.12
N ILE A 287 -4.33 -10.67 -16.45
CA ILE A 287 -3.91 -10.37 -17.82
C ILE A 287 -2.77 -11.30 -18.26
N SER A 288 -1.86 -11.66 -17.35
CA SER A 288 -0.79 -12.62 -17.61
C SER A 288 -1.33 -14.01 -17.93
N GLU A 289 -2.27 -14.51 -17.15
CA GLU A 289 -2.92 -15.81 -17.38
C GLU A 289 -3.74 -15.80 -18.68
N TYR A 290 -4.47 -14.71 -18.94
CA TYR A 290 -5.19 -14.54 -20.19
C TYR A 290 -4.26 -14.57 -21.40
N LEU A 291 -3.16 -13.81 -21.38
CA LEU A 291 -2.18 -13.79 -22.47
C LEU A 291 -1.50 -15.15 -22.65
N SER A 292 -1.15 -15.81 -21.54
CA SER A 292 -0.63 -17.18 -21.54
C SER A 292 -1.60 -18.13 -22.27
N SER A 293 -2.90 -18.06 -21.96
CA SER A 293 -3.92 -18.89 -22.64
C SER A 293 -3.95 -18.66 -24.15
N LEU A 294 -3.73 -17.42 -24.61
CA LEU A 294 -3.65 -17.09 -26.04
C LEU A 294 -2.39 -17.66 -26.68
N LEU A 295 -1.24 -17.62 -26.00
CA LEU A 295 0.00 -18.21 -26.49
C LEU A 295 -0.08 -19.74 -26.56
N VAL A 296 -0.69 -20.40 -25.56
CA VAL A 296 -0.91 -21.84 -25.56
C VAL A 296 -1.79 -22.26 -26.74
N LYS A 297 -2.89 -21.54 -27.00
CA LYS A 297 -3.77 -21.79 -28.17
C LYS A 297 -2.99 -21.75 -29.49
N GLU A 298 -1.97 -20.91 -29.54
CA GLU A 298 -1.12 -20.71 -30.72
C GLU A 298 0.13 -21.59 -30.73
N LYS A 299 0.24 -22.53 -29.79
CA LYS A 299 1.36 -23.46 -29.61
C LYS A 299 2.71 -22.76 -29.42
N ILE A 300 2.70 -21.63 -28.72
CA ILE A 300 3.90 -20.85 -28.40
C ILE A 300 4.33 -21.16 -26.97
N PHE A 301 5.47 -21.82 -26.83
CA PHE A 301 6.08 -22.07 -25.53
C PHE A 301 6.55 -20.75 -24.88
N HIS A 302 6.29 -20.60 -23.59
CA HIS A 302 6.65 -19.41 -22.82
C HIS A 302 6.75 -19.72 -21.33
N TYR A 303 7.45 -18.85 -20.61
CA TYR A 303 7.56 -18.88 -19.15
C TYR A 303 6.66 -17.82 -18.52
N LYS A 304 6.24 -18.04 -17.27
CA LYS A 304 5.46 -17.09 -16.47
C LYS A 304 6.19 -16.76 -15.17
N LEU A 305 6.19 -15.49 -14.79
CA LEU A 305 6.72 -14.98 -13.53
C LEU A 305 5.58 -14.26 -12.79
N ASN A 306 5.19 -14.79 -11.63
CA ASN A 306 4.02 -14.33 -10.88
C ASN A 306 4.34 -13.69 -9.51
N ALA A 307 5.62 -13.40 -9.21
CA ALA A 307 6.11 -12.78 -7.97
C ALA A 307 5.84 -13.60 -6.68
N VAL A 308 5.81 -14.94 -6.78
CA VAL A 308 5.51 -15.84 -5.64
C VAL A 308 6.76 -16.55 -5.10
N ASN A 309 7.70 -16.93 -5.98
CA ASN A 309 8.89 -17.69 -5.58
C ASN A 309 10.17 -17.12 -6.21
N HIS A 310 10.88 -16.29 -5.46
CA HIS A 310 12.04 -15.53 -5.96
C HIS A 310 13.19 -16.41 -6.47
N GLN A 311 13.42 -17.59 -5.90
CA GLN A 311 14.54 -18.44 -6.32
C GLN A 311 14.28 -19.08 -7.70
N GLN A 312 13.08 -19.64 -7.90
CA GLN A 312 12.67 -20.18 -9.20
C GLN A 312 12.53 -19.07 -10.26
N GLU A 313 12.09 -17.87 -9.85
CA GLU A 313 12.02 -16.73 -10.75
C GLU A 313 13.39 -16.29 -11.26
N ALA A 314 14.42 -16.29 -10.41
CA ALA A 314 15.78 -15.95 -10.83
C ALA A 314 16.31 -16.91 -11.91
N GLU A 315 16.03 -18.21 -11.79
CA GLU A 315 16.40 -19.22 -12.79
C GLU A 315 15.69 -18.97 -14.14
N ILE A 316 14.40 -18.67 -14.12
CA ILE A 316 13.62 -18.34 -15.32
C ILE A 316 14.13 -17.04 -15.95
N VAL A 317 14.43 -16.01 -15.16
CA VAL A 317 14.96 -14.72 -15.66
C VAL A 317 16.33 -14.89 -16.29
N ALA A 318 17.19 -15.76 -15.74
CA ALA A 318 18.48 -16.09 -16.34
C ALA A 318 18.33 -16.73 -17.74
N GLN A 319 17.25 -17.48 -17.97
CA GLN A 319 16.93 -18.06 -19.29
C GLN A 319 16.22 -17.08 -20.23
N ALA A 320 15.64 -15.98 -19.72
CA ALA A 320 14.86 -15.04 -20.51
C ALA A 320 15.65 -14.32 -21.62
N GLY A 321 16.99 -14.31 -21.52
CA GLY A 321 17.88 -13.70 -22.52
C GLY A 321 18.33 -14.64 -23.65
N GLN A 322 17.90 -15.91 -23.62
CA GLN A 322 18.27 -16.92 -24.61
C GLN A 322 17.48 -16.77 -25.91
N LEU A 323 18.04 -17.24 -27.02
CA LEU A 323 17.41 -17.12 -28.34
C LEU A 323 16.04 -17.80 -28.35
N GLY A 324 15.00 -17.08 -28.78
CA GLY A 324 13.63 -17.57 -28.86
C GLY A 324 12.87 -17.64 -27.54
N ALA A 325 13.50 -17.28 -26.41
CA ALA A 325 12.83 -17.29 -25.11
C ALA A 325 11.67 -16.27 -25.08
N ILE A 326 10.53 -16.68 -24.55
CA ILE A 326 9.36 -15.81 -24.34
C ILE A 326 8.99 -15.90 -22.87
N THR A 327 9.02 -14.77 -22.18
CA THR A 327 8.76 -14.70 -20.74
C THR A 327 7.67 -13.67 -20.47
N ILE A 328 6.60 -14.06 -19.80
CA ILE A 328 5.56 -13.16 -19.28
C ILE A 328 5.90 -12.83 -17.83
N SER A 329 5.95 -11.55 -17.50
CA SER A 329 6.22 -11.03 -16.16
C SER A 329 5.05 -10.19 -15.68
N THR A 330 4.47 -10.57 -14.54
CA THR A 330 3.47 -9.74 -13.86
C THR A 330 4.17 -8.69 -13.01
N ASN A 331 3.85 -7.42 -13.22
CA ASN A 331 4.43 -6.28 -12.50
C ASN A 331 5.97 -6.36 -12.43
N MET A 332 6.52 -6.33 -11.22
CA MET A 332 7.94 -6.34 -10.94
C MET A 332 8.52 -7.74 -10.69
N ALA A 333 7.85 -8.82 -11.12
CA ALA A 333 8.41 -10.16 -10.98
C ALA A 333 9.81 -10.24 -11.62
N GLY A 334 10.76 -10.92 -10.98
CA GLY A 334 12.16 -10.96 -11.43
C GLY A 334 12.92 -9.62 -11.31
N ARG A 335 12.53 -8.71 -10.40
CA ARG A 335 13.34 -7.53 -10.03
C ARG A 335 14.62 -7.91 -9.30
N GLY A 336 15.67 -7.12 -9.51
CA GLY A 336 17.02 -7.39 -9.01
C GLY A 336 17.82 -8.39 -9.85
N THR A 337 17.17 -9.25 -10.64
CA THR A 337 17.86 -10.23 -11.50
C THR A 337 18.07 -9.69 -12.91
N ASP A 338 19.29 -9.85 -13.41
CA ASP A 338 19.68 -9.33 -14.71
C ASP A 338 19.41 -10.29 -15.87
N ILE A 339 18.71 -9.82 -16.92
CA ILE A 339 18.55 -10.59 -18.16
C ILE A 339 19.80 -10.41 -19.01
N VAL A 340 20.68 -11.42 -18.97
CA VAL A 340 21.91 -11.46 -19.77
C VAL A 340 21.63 -12.08 -21.12
N LEU A 341 22.01 -11.41 -22.21
CA LEU A 341 21.81 -11.91 -23.56
C LEU A 341 22.92 -12.88 -24.00
N SER A 342 22.53 -13.95 -24.69
CA SER A 342 23.46 -14.78 -25.47
C SER A 342 23.99 -14.02 -26.68
N GLU A 343 25.08 -14.47 -27.29
CA GLU A 343 25.62 -13.84 -28.49
C GLU A 343 24.63 -13.90 -29.67
N GLU A 344 23.92 -15.01 -29.82
CA GLU A 344 22.88 -15.21 -30.84
C GLU A 344 21.74 -14.21 -30.62
N SER A 345 21.31 -14.03 -29.38
CA SER A 345 20.30 -13.03 -29.02
C SER A 345 20.74 -11.61 -29.38
N ARG A 346 22.01 -11.24 -29.14
CA ARG A 346 22.55 -9.93 -29.56
C ARG A 346 22.49 -9.78 -31.08
N LYS A 347 22.95 -10.78 -31.84
CA LYS A 347 22.92 -10.79 -33.32
C LYS A 347 21.49 -10.73 -33.87
N ALA A 348 20.52 -11.33 -33.18
CA ALA A 348 19.10 -11.28 -33.53
C ALA A 348 18.46 -9.89 -33.34
N GLY A 349 19.15 -8.95 -32.68
CA GLY A 349 18.66 -7.60 -32.37
C GLY A 349 18.35 -7.37 -30.88
N GLY A 350 18.76 -8.31 -30.02
CA GLY A 350 18.63 -8.25 -28.57
C GLY A 350 17.19 -8.31 -28.04
N LEU A 351 17.02 -8.10 -26.74
CA LEU A 351 15.75 -8.26 -26.03
C LEU A 351 14.66 -7.33 -26.56
N LEU A 352 13.52 -7.91 -26.93
CA LEU A 352 12.30 -7.19 -27.24
C LEU A 352 11.41 -7.15 -25.99
N VAL A 353 11.14 -5.94 -25.49
CA VAL A 353 10.24 -5.72 -24.36
C VAL A 353 8.88 -5.27 -24.87
N ILE A 354 7.82 -5.95 -24.44
CA ILE A 354 6.43 -5.65 -24.79
C ILE A 354 5.68 -5.31 -23.51
N GLY A 355 5.15 -4.08 -23.41
CA GLY A 355 4.16 -3.74 -22.39
C GLY A 355 2.76 -4.02 -22.91
N VAL A 356 1.98 -4.84 -22.22
CA VAL A 356 0.60 -5.22 -22.64
C VAL A 356 -0.44 -4.16 -22.30
N GLU A 357 -0.10 -3.30 -21.33
CA GLU A 357 -0.84 -2.11 -20.89
C GLU A 357 0.15 -1.12 -20.28
N ARG A 358 -0.31 0.10 -19.98
CA ARG A 358 0.45 1.09 -19.21
C ARG A 358 0.17 0.93 -17.72
N ASN A 359 1.20 1.03 -16.90
CA ASN A 359 1.02 1.07 -15.45
C ASN A 359 0.49 2.43 -15.00
N THR A 360 -0.04 2.52 -13.79
CA THR A 360 -0.46 3.80 -13.19
C THR A 360 0.72 4.78 -13.08
N ALA A 361 1.91 4.28 -12.75
CA ALA A 361 3.14 5.06 -12.67
C ALA A 361 4.04 4.82 -13.89
N ARG A 362 4.40 5.92 -14.58
CA ARG A 362 5.34 5.91 -15.72
C ARG A 362 6.72 5.34 -15.37
N ARG A 363 7.12 5.46 -14.10
CA ARG A 363 8.32 4.86 -13.54
C ARG A 363 8.37 3.34 -13.76
N ILE A 364 7.29 2.64 -13.46
CA ILE A 364 7.20 1.17 -13.58
C ILE A 364 7.30 0.76 -15.06
N ASP A 365 6.68 1.53 -15.96
CA ASP A 365 6.84 1.32 -17.40
C ASP A 365 8.32 1.47 -17.83
N ASN A 366 9.02 2.47 -17.29
CA ASN A 366 10.43 2.70 -17.60
C ASN A 366 11.34 1.61 -17.00
N GLN A 367 11.00 1.06 -15.84
CA GLN A 367 11.70 -0.11 -15.28
C GLN A 367 11.57 -1.32 -16.22
N LEU A 368 10.36 -1.56 -16.75
CA LEU A 368 10.14 -2.61 -17.74
C LEU A 368 10.98 -2.39 -19.00
N ARG A 369 10.98 -1.16 -19.56
CA ARG A 369 11.85 -0.80 -20.69
C ARG A 369 13.34 -1.04 -20.37
N GLY A 370 13.74 -0.68 -19.15
CA GLY A 370 15.10 -0.81 -18.61
C GLY A 370 15.63 -2.24 -18.53
N ARG A 371 14.78 -3.26 -18.68
CA ARG A 371 15.20 -4.66 -18.79
C ARG A 371 15.91 -4.96 -20.11
N SER A 372 15.71 -4.13 -21.14
CA SER A 372 16.41 -4.23 -22.44
C SER A 372 17.47 -3.14 -22.60
N GLY A 373 18.47 -3.40 -23.45
CA GLY A 373 19.50 -2.43 -23.82
C GLY A 373 20.61 -2.22 -22.79
N ARG A 374 20.85 -3.22 -21.94
CA ARG A 374 21.85 -3.14 -20.87
C ARG A 374 23.26 -3.19 -21.42
N GLN A 375 24.17 -2.43 -20.80
CA GLN A 375 25.59 -2.38 -21.21
C GLN A 375 25.79 -2.10 -22.72
N GLY A 376 24.90 -1.30 -23.32
CA GLY A 376 24.94 -0.95 -24.74
C GLY A 376 24.46 -2.06 -25.68
N ASP A 377 23.84 -3.13 -25.15
CA ASP A 377 23.25 -4.18 -25.97
C ASP A 377 22.15 -3.62 -26.90
N PRO A 378 21.96 -4.21 -28.09
CA PRO A 378 20.81 -3.90 -28.92
C PRO A 378 19.52 -4.31 -28.19
N GLY A 379 18.44 -3.61 -28.49
CA GLY A 379 17.18 -3.86 -27.83
C GLY A 379 16.06 -3.01 -28.39
N GLU A 380 14.83 -3.41 -28.10
CA GLU A 380 13.64 -2.65 -28.51
C GLU A 380 12.59 -2.75 -27.41
N SER A 381 11.87 -1.65 -27.17
CA SER A 381 10.70 -1.66 -26.29
C SER A 381 9.50 -1.04 -27.00
N ARG A 382 8.30 -1.58 -26.73
CA ARG A 382 7.04 -1.02 -27.24
C ARG A 382 5.88 -1.40 -26.32
N PHE A 383 4.98 -0.45 -26.09
CA PHE A 383 3.72 -0.69 -25.40
C PHE A 383 2.57 -0.86 -26.39
N TYR A 384 1.65 -1.75 -26.04
CA TYR A 384 0.40 -2.02 -26.73
C TYR A 384 -0.70 -1.63 -25.75
N VAL A 385 -1.53 -0.66 -26.10
CA VAL A 385 -2.51 -0.07 -25.18
C VAL A 385 -3.88 -0.12 -25.85
N SER A 386 -4.93 -0.43 -25.11
CA SER A 386 -6.31 -0.33 -25.58
C SER A 386 -7.01 0.84 -24.90
N LEU A 387 -7.93 1.48 -25.62
CA LEU A 387 -8.86 2.47 -25.05
C LEU A 387 -9.83 1.85 -24.02
N GLU A 388 -9.87 0.52 -23.91
CA GLU A 388 -10.62 -0.23 -22.91
C GLU A 388 -9.75 -0.71 -21.73
N ASP A 389 -8.45 -0.43 -21.74
CA ASP A 389 -7.58 -0.73 -20.61
C ASP A 389 -8.01 0.07 -19.38
N GLU A 390 -7.81 -0.49 -18.18
CA GLU A 390 -8.41 0.03 -16.95
C GLU A 390 -8.02 1.49 -16.68
N LEU A 391 -6.72 1.79 -16.78
CA LEU A 391 -6.18 3.15 -16.64
C LEU A 391 -6.87 4.12 -17.62
N ILE A 392 -7.05 3.71 -18.86
CA ILE A 392 -7.52 4.58 -19.95
C ILE A 392 -9.03 4.78 -19.87
N LYS A 393 -9.75 3.72 -19.53
CA LYS A 393 -11.19 3.70 -19.31
C LYS A 393 -11.58 4.63 -18.16
N ASN A 394 -10.84 4.61 -17.05
CA ASN A 394 -11.15 5.42 -15.86
C ASN A 394 -11.05 6.93 -16.12
N PHE A 395 -10.26 7.34 -17.12
CA PHE A 395 -10.09 8.76 -17.51
C PHE A 395 -10.96 9.17 -18.72
N GLY A 396 -11.83 8.27 -19.21
CA GLY A 396 -12.75 8.57 -20.31
C GLY A 396 -12.05 8.95 -21.63
N VAL A 397 -10.83 8.44 -21.84
CA VAL A 397 -10.03 8.79 -23.04
C VAL A 397 -10.70 8.27 -24.31
N LYS A 398 -11.42 7.15 -24.24
CA LYS A 398 -12.15 6.58 -25.38
C LYS A 398 -13.21 7.55 -25.91
N GLU A 399 -13.93 8.20 -25.00
CA GLU A 399 -14.94 9.20 -25.30
C GLU A 399 -14.30 10.48 -25.86
N GLN A 400 -13.15 10.91 -25.32
CA GLN A 400 -12.41 12.05 -25.85
C GLN A 400 -11.96 11.81 -27.29
N VAL A 401 -11.37 10.64 -27.57
CA VAL A 401 -10.99 10.24 -28.93
C VAL A 401 -12.24 10.15 -29.83
N GLY A 402 -13.34 9.59 -29.33
CA GLY A 402 -14.61 9.52 -30.05
C GLY A 402 -15.18 10.88 -30.46
N LYS A 403 -14.93 11.94 -29.68
CA LYS A 403 -15.35 13.32 -30.00
C LYS A 403 -14.45 14.00 -31.03
N ILE A 404 -13.18 13.61 -31.11
CA ILE A 404 -12.18 14.20 -32.02
C ILE A 404 -12.34 13.69 -33.46
N PHE A 405 -12.79 12.45 -33.65
CA PHE A 405 -12.84 11.79 -34.96
C PHE A 405 -14.27 11.58 -35.47
N SER A 406 -14.48 11.77 -36.77
CA SER A 406 -15.76 11.46 -37.44
C SER A 406 -16.06 9.95 -37.43
N GLN A 407 -17.33 9.54 -37.54
CA GLN A 407 -17.73 8.12 -37.58
C GLN A 407 -17.01 7.31 -38.67
N LYS A 408 -16.67 7.93 -39.82
CA LYS A 408 -15.95 7.29 -40.93
C LYS A 408 -14.47 7.06 -40.58
N GLN A 409 -13.82 8.04 -39.95
CA GLN A 409 -12.46 7.90 -39.42
C GLN A 409 -12.41 6.87 -38.30
N LEU A 410 -13.38 6.86 -37.38
CA LEU A 410 -13.48 5.86 -36.32
C LEU A 410 -13.52 4.43 -36.89
N LYS A 411 -14.31 4.17 -37.95
CA LYS A 411 -14.34 2.85 -38.63
C LYS A 411 -13.00 2.41 -39.22
N GLU A 412 -12.16 3.32 -39.69
CA GLU A 412 -10.79 3.00 -40.10
C GLU A 412 -9.85 2.79 -38.91
N LEU A 413 -10.07 3.52 -37.82
CA LEU A 413 -9.34 3.42 -36.55
C LEU A 413 -9.56 2.07 -35.83
N PHE A 414 -10.72 1.43 -36.01
CA PHE A 414 -10.93 0.04 -35.56
C PHE A 414 -9.98 -0.98 -36.23
N ARG A 415 -9.46 -0.67 -37.42
CA ARG A 415 -8.68 -1.62 -38.23
C ARG A 415 -7.16 -1.43 -38.15
N ARG A 416 -6.68 -0.30 -37.62
CA ARG A 416 -5.26 0.03 -37.56
C ARG A 416 -4.89 0.61 -36.19
N PRO A 417 -3.72 0.26 -35.64
CA PRO A 417 -3.28 0.86 -34.40
C PRO A 417 -3.01 2.36 -34.59
N LEU A 418 -3.44 3.14 -33.62
CA LEU A 418 -3.13 4.53 -33.44
C LEU A 418 -1.69 4.68 -32.93
N SER A 419 -0.92 5.58 -33.53
CA SER A 419 0.41 5.93 -33.05
C SER A 419 0.73 7.37 -33.44
N GLY A 420 1.34 8.11 -32.52
CA GLY A 420 1.69 9.52 -32.75
C GLY A 420 1.82 10.31 -31.47
N LYS A 421 2.35 11.54 -31.57
CA LYS A 421 2.60 12.42 -30.41
C LYS A 421 1.32 12.74 -29.62
N ILE A 422 0.21 13.02 -30.32
CA ILE A 422 -1.09 13.34 -29.70
C ILE A 422 -1.59 12.18 -28.84
N PHE A 423 -1.51 10.95 -29.35
CA PHE A 423 -1.98 9.79 -28.61
C PHE A 423 -1.07 9.45 -27.43
N ASN A 424 0.26 9.58 -27.59
CA ASN A 424 1.17 9.43 -26.45
C ASN A 424 0.84 10.43 -25.33
N TYR A 425 0.44 11.66 -25.67
CA TYR A 425 0.02 12.67 -24.69
C TYR A 425 -1.26 12.26 -23.94
N LEU A 426 -2.30 11.84 -24.69
CA LEU A 426 -3.58 11.38 -24.12
C LEU A 426 -3.42 10.17 -23.17
N ILE A 427 -2.38 9.36 -23.37
CA ILE A 427 -2.07 8.23 -22.49
C ILE A 427 -1.19 8.65 -21.30
N SER A 428 -0.29 9.62 -21.48
CA SER A 428 0.59 10.09 -20.40
C SER A 428 -0.12 10.98 -19.38
N GLU A 429 -1.13 11.75 -19.80
CA GLU A 429 -1.86 12.68 -18.93
C GLU A 429 -2.56 11.96 -17.76
N PRO A 430 -3.26 10.82 -17.95
CA PRO A 430 -3.76 9.99 -16.85
C PRO A 430 -2.68 9.56 -15.84
N GLN A 431 -1.49 9.15 -16.30
CA GLN A 431 -0.39 8.74 -15.42
C GLN A 431 0.12 9.91 -14.58
N GLU A 432 0.19 11.10 -15.17
CA GLU A 432 0.69 12.30 -14.49
C GLU A 432 -0.30 12.80 -13.43
N THR A 433 -1.60 12.81 -13.77
CA THR A 433 -2.67 13.12 -12.83
C THR A 433 -2.69 12.13 -11.66
N LEU A 434 -2.63 10.81 -11.94
CA LEU A 434 -2.56 9.81 -10.87
C LEU A 434 -1.33 9.95 -9.99
N ARG A 435 -0.15 10.24 -10.58
CA ARG A 435 1.06 10.47 -9.81
C ARG A 435 0.87 11.65 -8.84
N ASN A 436 0.32 12.76 -9.30
CA ASN A 436 0.11 13.95 -8.46
C ASN A 436 -0.89 13.67 -7.33
N VAL A 437 -1.98 12.95 -7.63
CA VAL A 437 -2.94 12.49 -6.60
C VAL A 437 -2.28 11.57 -5.59
N GLN A 438 -1.49 10.60 -6.05
CA GLN A 438 -0.78 9.68 -5.16
C GLN A 438 0.26 10.39 -4.29
N ALA A 439 1.05 11.31 -4.86
CA ALA A 439 2.01 12.12 -4.12
C ALA A 439 1.31 12.97 -3.05
N SER A 440 0.18 13.59 -3.40
CA SER A 440 -0.64 14.36 -2.46
C SER A 440 -1.19 13.47 -1.34
N ASN A 441 -1.65 12.26 -1.65
CA ASN A 441 -2.10 11.29 -0.65
C ASN A 441 -0.97 10.83 0.27
N ARG A 442 0.22 10.58 -0.27
CA ARG A 442 1.41 10.22 0.52
C ARG A 442 1.82 11.36 1.46
N GLN A 443 1.82 12.59 0.96
CA GLN A 443 2.10 13.78 1.77
C GLN A 443 1.04 13.96 2.87
N TYR A 444 -0.23 13.77 2.53
CA TYR A 444 -1.33 13.79 3.48
C TYR A 444 -1.08 12.76 4.60
N HIS A 445 -0.82 11.49 4.27
CA HIS A 445 -0.52 10.45 5.26
C HIS A 445 0.71 10.75 6.11
N LEU A 446 1.79 11.25 5.50
CA LEU A 446 3.00 11.64 6.21
C LEU A 446 2.72 12.68 7.30
N ASN A 447 1.88 13.69 7.01
CA ASN A 447 1.52 14.74 7.97
C ASN A 447 0.84 14.17 9.22
N TYR A 448 -0.10 13.24 9.07
CA TYR A 448 -0.73 12.56 10.21
C TYR A 448 0.31 11.77 11.01
N ASP A 449 1.15 11.00 10.31
CA ASP A 449 2.11 10.15 10.98
C ASP A 449 3.21 10.93 11.68
N LEU A 450 3.54 12.15 11.25
CA LEU A 450 4.52 13.02 11.89
C LEU A 450 4.17 13.33 13.35
N LEU A 451 2.90 13.64 13.64
CA LEU A 451 2.44 13.87 15.01
C LEU A 451 2.57 12.59 15.85
N ILE A 452 2.08 11.47 15.32
CA ILE A 452 2.15 10.15 15.97
C ILE A 452 3.60 9.78 16.23
N ASN A 453 4.51 10.09 15.30
CA ASN A 453 5.92 9.79 15.43
C ASN A 453 6.60 10.62 16.53
N ARG A 454 6.28 11.91 16.67
CA ARG A 454 6.78 12.74 17.78
C ARG A 454 6.34 12.18 19.13
N GLN A 455 5.06 11.80 19.25
CA GLN A 455 4.52 11.19 20.47
C GLN A 455 5.17 9.83 20.74
N ARG A 456 5.36 9.01 19.71
CA ARG A 456 6.05 7.71 19.77
C ARG A 456 7.47 7.88 20.31
N GLN A 457 8.25 8.80 19.76
CA GLN A 457 9.62 9.07 20.21
C GLN A 457 9.64 9.49 21.68
N PHE A 458 8.69 10.32 22.13
CA PHE A 458 8.56 10.68 23.53
C PHE A 458 8.29 9.46 24.42
N ILE A 459 7.32 8.61 24.05
CA ILE A 459 6.98 7.39 24.79
C ILE A 459 8.16 6.42 24.83
N TYR A 460 8.80 6.16 23.68
CA TYR A 460 9.93 5.25 23.59
C TYR A 460 11.13 5.76 24.40
N ASN A 461 11.44 7.05 24.35
CA ASN A 461 12.50 7.64 25.17
C ASN A 461 12.19 7.57 26.66
N TYR A 462 10.94 7.82 27.06
CA TYR A 462 10.52 7.71 28.46
C TYR A 462 10.59 6.27 28.96
N ARG A 463 10.11 5.32 28.16
CA ARG A 463 10.19 3.87 28.42
C ARG A 463 11.63 3.40 28.58
N ASN A 464 12.51 3.81 27.66
CA ASN A 464 13.94 3.49 27.70
C ASN A 464 14.64 4.05 28.94
N LYS A 465 14.31 5.29 29.33
CA LYS A 465 14.81 5.88 30.59
C LYS A 465 14.34 5.08 31.80
N LEU A 466 13.08 4.66 31.83
CA LEU A 466 12.52 3.89 32.94
C LEU A 466 13.17 2.51 33.08
N LEU A 467 13.40 1.81 31.96
CA LEU A 467 14.10 0.53 31.93
C LEU A 467 15.57 0.65 32.37
N GLY A 468 16.26 1.71 31.97
CA GLY A 468 17.68 1.94 32.30
C GLY A 468 17.94 2.68 33.62
N THR A 469 16.90 2.97 34.43
CA THR A 469 17.08 3.69 35.69
C THR A 469 17.41 2.72 36.81
N ASP A 470 18.54 2.88 37.50
CA ASP A 470 18.91 2.01 38.63
C ASP A 470 18.07 2.25 39.89
N ASP A 471 17.64 3.50 40.15
CA ASP A 471 16.82 3.89 41.31
C ASP A 471 15.46 4.45 40.88
N LEU A 472 14.46 3.57 40.80
CA LEU A 472 13.10 3.94 40.42
C LEU A 472 12.44 4.84 41.48
N ALA A 473 12.79 4.66 42.77
CA ALA A 473 12.21 5.40 43.88
C ALA A 473 12.54 6.89 43.79
N LYS A 474 13.78 7.25 43.41
CA LYS A 474 14.19 8.64 43.17
C LYS A 474 13.43 9.29 42.02
N MET A 475 13.19 8.54 40.93
CA MET A 475 12.43 9.05 39.79
C MET A 475 10.96 9.32 40.14
N ILE A 476 10.34 8.42 40.92
CA ILE A 476 8.96 8.57 41.42
C ILE A 476 8.86 9.71 42.44
N LYS A 477 9.77 9.79 43.42
CA LYS A 477 9.80 10.87 44.44
C LYS A 477 9.94 12.26 43.81
N LYS A 478 10.72 12.38 42.72
CA LYS A 478 10.85 13.64 41.96
C LYS A 478 9.53 14.07 41.31
N LYS A 479 8.71 13.13 40.85
CA LYS A 479 7.39 13.42 40.25
C LYS A 479 6.27 13.56 41.29
N ASN A 480 6.37 12.87 42.42
CA ASN A 480 5.35 12.86 43.45
C ASN A 480 5.97 13.07 44.83
N LYS A 481 6.05 14.34 45.27
CA LYS A 481 6.67 14.77 46.54
C LYS A 481 6.05 14.12 47.80
N LYS A 482 4.90 13.47 47.68
CA LYS A 482 4.19 12.78 48.76
C LYS A 482 4.55 11.28 48.90
N ALA A 483 5.32 10.71 47.98
CA ALA A 483 5.72 9.30 48.05
C ALA A 483 6.77 9.07 49.15
N LYS A 484 6.41 8.34 50.22
CA LYS A 484 7.31 7.91 51.31
C LYS A 484 7.59 6.41 51.21
N GLY A 485 8.83 6.00 51.50
CA GLY A 485 9.29 4.60 51.49
C GLY A 485 10.64 4.39 50.80
N GLU A 486 11.39 3.39 51.25
CA GLU A 486 12.52 2.77 50.53
C GLU A 486 11.96 1.56 49.76
N ILE A 487 12.33 1.41 48.49
CA ILE A 487 11.87 0.29 47.64
C ILE A 487 13.03 -0.68 47.48
N VAL A 488 12.83 -1.95 47.86
CA VAL A 488 13.87 -3.00 47.81
C VAL A 488 14.14 -3.41 46.34
N PRO A 489 15.36 -3.82 45.94
CA PRO A 489 15.71 -4.05 44.53
C PRO A 489 14.77 -4.98 43.73
N ILE A 490 14.32 -6.09 44.33
CA ILE A 490 13.38 -7.04 43.70
C ILE A 490 12.03 -6.36 43.40
N GLU A 491 11.56 -5.51 44.30
CA GLU A 491 10.33 -4.74 44.10
C GLU A 491 10.51 -3.68 43.00
N GLN A 492 11.71 -3.10 42.87
CA GLN A 492 12.00 -2.14 41.80
C GLN A 492 11.93 -2.77 40.41
N GLU A 493 12.46 -3.97 40.23
CA GLU A 493 12.42 -4.67 38.94
C GLU A 493 10.97 -5.04 38.55
N TYR A 494 10.19 -5.56 39.50
CA TYR A 494 8.77 -5.82 39.31
C TYR A 494 7.97 -4.55 38.99
N LEU A 495 8.20 -3.45 39.73
CA LEU A 495 7.57 -2.16 39.51
C LEU A 495 7.93 -1.57 38.14
N LYS A 496 9.19 -1.69 37.70
CA LYS A 496 9.63 -1.29 36.35
C LYS A 496 8.85 -2.05 35.28
N ALA A 497 8.84 -3.38 35.35
CA ALA A 497 8.14 -4.23 34.39
C ALA A 497 6.63 -3.89 34.33
N ARG A 498 6.00 -3.67 35.49
CA ARG A 498 4.60 -3.26 35.59
C ARG A 498 4.35 -1.90 34.94
N LEU A 499 5.14 -0.88 35.26
CA LEU A 499 5.00 0.47 34.69
C LEU A 499 5.22 0.48 33.19
N VAL A 500 6.20 -0.27 32.68
CA VAL A 500 6.41 -0.44 31.24
C VAL A 500 5.18 -1.05 30.58
N LYS A 501 4.62 -2.10 31.17
CA LYS A 501 3.40 -2.75 30.66
C LYS A 501 2.20 -1.79 30.67
N GLU A 502 2.04 -0.97 31.70
CA GLU A 502 0.99 0.04 31.77
C GLU A 502 1.17 1.13 30.69
N ILE A 503 2.40 1.59 30.46
CA ILE A 503 2.73 2.53 29.38
C ILE A 503 2.42 1.90 28.01
N ASP A 504 2.85 0.66 27.78
CA ASP A 504 2.65 -0.05 26.52
C ASP A 504 1.15 -0.27 26.25
N ASN A 505 0.37 -0.62 27.28
CA ASN A 505 -1.08 -0.74 27.19
C ASN A 505 -1.75 0.59 26.86
N PHE A 506 -1.41 1.66 27.57
CA PHE A 506 -1.93 3.00 27.33
C PHE A 506 -1.58 3.49 25.92
N TRP A 507 -0.33 3.32 25.49
CA TRP A 507 0.13 3.72 24.17
C TRP A 507 -0.60 2.95 23.06
N SER A 508 -0.76 1.64 23.23
CA SER A 508 -1.51 0.80 22.30
C SER A 508 -2.98 1.24 22.20
N GLU A 509 -3.63 1.55 23.32
CA GLU A 509 -5.00 2.08 23.34
C GLU A 509 -5.09 3.44 22.65
N TYR A 510 -4.14 4.32 22.95
CA TYR A 510 -4.05 5.62 22.34
C TYR A 510 -3.85 5.54 20.81
N LEU A 511 -3.04 4.61 20.31
CA LEU A 511 -2.90 4.36 18.88
C LEU A 511 -4.21 3.89 18.24
N GLU A 512 -4.98 3.05 18.93
CA GLU A 512 -6.32 2.67 18.44
C GLU A 512 -7.29 3.84 18.43
N SER A 513 -7.27 4.66 19.48
CA SER A 513 -8.05 5.90 19.56
C SER A 513 -7.75 6.81 18.39
N LEU A 514 -6.47 7.05 18.08
CA LEU A 514 -6.05 7.86 16.96
C LEU A 514 -6.47 7.25 15.62
N ASN A 515 -6.36 5.94 15.44
CA ASN A 515 -6.84 5.28 14.22
C ASN A 515 -8.35 5.45 14.03
N ARG A 516 -9.15 5.35 15.11
CA ARG A 516 -10.61 5.58 15.07
C ARG A 516 -10.92 7.04 14.74
N ILE A 517 -10.22 7.99 15.37
CA ILE A 517 -10.38 9.42 15.10
C ILE A 517 -10.00 9.74 13.65
N ARG A 518 -8.90 9.18 13.13
CA ARG A 518 -8.48 9.36 11.73
C ARG A 518 -9.58 8.93 10.75
N THR A 519 -10.25 7.81 11.01
CA THR A 519 -11.41 7.38 10.20
C THR A 519 -12.57 8.37 10.28
N LEU A 520 -12.82 8.95 11.46
CA LEU A 520 -13.92 9.91 11.68
C LEU A 520 -13.63 11.32 11.15
N VAL A 521 -12.36 11.72 11.04
CA VAL A 521 -11.97 13.07 10.62
C VAL A 521 -12.34 13.33 9.15
N ASN A 522 -12.26 12.32 8.29
CA ASN A 522 -12.80 12.40 6.93
C ASN A 522 -14.33 12.59 6.92
N ALA A 523 -15.01 12.13 7.97
CA ALA A 523 -16.44 12.30 8.20
C ALA A 523 -16.80 13.58 8.99
N ARG A 524 -15.89 14.57 9.10
CA ARG A 524 -16.14 15.88 9.74
C ARG A 524 -15.96 17.07 8.78
N VAL A 525 -16.82 17.22 7.78
CA VAL A 525 -16.82 18.34 6.80
C VAL A 525 -17.53 19.60 7.34
N TYR A 526 -18.11 19.57 8.55
CA TYR A 526 -18.82 20.72 9.13
C TYR A 526 -17.95 21.63 10.02
N LEU A 527 -16.65 21.35 10.15
CA LEU A 527 -15.71 22.33 10.71
C LEU A 527 -15.10 23.11 9.53
N PRO A 528 -15.01 24.44 9.59
CA PRO A 528 -14.38 25.26 8.54
C PRO A 528 -12.86 25.04 8.41
N GLN A 529 -12.30 24.10 9.19
CA GLN A 529 -10.89 23.76 9.24
C GLN A 529 -10.61 22.52 8.38
N GLU A 530 -9.43 22.49 7.77
CA GLU A 530 -8.96 21.34 7.02
C GLU A 530 -8.96 20.08 7.93
N PRO A 531 -9.33 18.88 7.43
CA PRO A 531 -9.36 17.64 8.24
C PRO A 531 -8.04 17.36 8.98
N GLN A 532 -6.92 17.83 8.43
CA GLN A 532 -5.61 17.76 9.09
C GLN A 532 -5.57 18.63 10.34
N GLU A 533 -5.99 19.89 10.25
CA GLU A 533 -6.03 20.83 11.39
C GLU A 533 -6.98 20.35 12.49
N ALA A 534 -8.09 19.71 12.14
CA ALA A 534 -9.02 19.15 13.11
C ALA A 534 -8.49 17.88 13.82
N PHE A 535 -7.51 17.20 13.24
CA PHE A 535 -6.85 16.03 13.85
C PHE A 535 -5.68 16.42 14.75
N PHE A 536 -4.90 17.43 14.35
CA PHE A 536 -3.83 18.01 15.15
C PHE A 536 -4.37 18.69 16.42
#